data_AF-A0A2H0RS93-F1
#
_entry.id   AF-A0A2H0RS93-F1
#
_cell.length_a   1.000
_cell.length_b   1.000
_cell.length_c   1.000
_cell.angle_alpha   90.00
_cell.angle_beta   90.00
_cell.angle_gamma   90.00
#
_symmetry.space_group_name_H-M   'P 1'
#
loop_
_entity.id
_entity.type
_entity.pdbx_description
1 polymer ?
#
loop_
_entity_poly.entity_id
_entity_poly.type
_entity_poly.pdbx_seq_one_letter_code
_entity_poly.pdbx_strand_id
1 'polypeptide(L)'
;SPGDGRFVAQTTMELTVAGADWTETEFLPYKQTDVYAIDYNAEPQMLRFGDGLAGNIPAAGNDIRASYLSTAGKAGNVPAGTIVDVVRDLVVAFTSIELLIEQPTRSSGGDDREELAKSKVMIPGYVAARDVAVTAGDYYSLANAFRDAVSGAVAVAHAFVTMSAADDITLQSLVTLISDLVTGLASDVAAETADITAAEAAIASEVV
;
A
#
# COMPACT_ATOMS: atom_id res chain seq x y z
N SER A 1 6.09 -15.45 -24.86
CA SER A 1 7.00 -14.37 -24.45
C SER A 1 6.50 -13.08 -25.06
N PRO A 2 6.34 -11.98 -24.29
CA PRO A 2 5.88 -10.68 -24.80
C PRO A 2 6.82 -10.02 -25.82
N GLY A 3 8.05 -10.52 -25.96
CA GLY A 3 9.11 -9.92 -26.78
C GLY A 3 10.10 -9.11 -25.93
N ASP A 4 11.25 -8.77 -26.51
CA ASP A 4 12.32 -8.05 -25.81
C ASP A 4 11.83 -6.71 -25.24
N GLY A 5 12.04 -6.51 -23.93
CA GLY A 5 11.70 -5.27 -23.22
C GLY A 5 10.20 -5.02 -23.03
N ARG A 6 9.35 -6.01 -23.25
CA ARG A 6 7.90 -5.91 -23.02
C ARG A 6 7.45 -6.75 -21.83
N PHE A 7 6.48 -6.22 -21.09
CA PHE A 7 5.92 -6.84 -19.89
C PHE A 7 4.46 -7.23 -20.13
N VAL A 8 3.99 -8.23 -19.40
CA VAL A 8 2.56 -8.57 -19.35
C VAL A 8 1.90 -7.63 -18.34
N ALA A 9 0.84 -6.91 -18.74
CA ALA A 9 0.06 -6.11 -17.80
C ALA A 9 -0.65 -7.01 -16.79
N GLN A 10 -0.50 -6.71 -15.50
CA GLN A 10 -1.16 -7.43 -14.42
C GLN A 10 -2.68 -7.38 -14.59
N THR A 11 -3.36 -8.49 -14.29
CA THR A 11 -4.83 -8.61 -14.28
C THR A 11 -5.49 -8.37 -15.64
N THR A 12 -4.71 -8.37 -16.73
CA THR A 12 -5.24 -8.26 -18.10
C THR A 12 -5.21 -9.58 -18.85
N MET A 13 -4.69 -10.65 -18.22
CA MET A 13 -4.58 -11.92 -18.87
C MET A 13 -5.91 -12.67 -18.80
N GLU A 14 -6.36 -13.13 -19.96
CA GLU A 14 -7.52 -14.01 -20.11
C GLU A 14 -7.01 -15.35 -20.63
N LEU A 15 -7.38 -16.43 -19.93
CA LEU A 15 -6.94 -17.77 -20.25
C LEU A 15 -8.13 -18.66 -20.54
N THR A 16 -8.10 -19.34 -21.69
CA THR A 16 -9.04 -20.39 -22.04
C THR A 16 -8.32 -21.72 -22.24
N VAL A 17 -8.87 -22.79 -21.67
CA VAL A 17 -8.36 -24.16 -21.81
C VAL A 17 -9.49 -25.02 -22.39
N ALA A 18 -9.26 -25.59 -23.57
CA ALA A 18 -10.30 -26.32 -24.32
C ALA A 18 -11.61 -25.52 -24.50
N GLY A 19 -11.52 -24.19 -24.55
CA GLY A 19 -12.67 -23.29 -24.70
C GLY A 19 -13.41 -22.95 -23.40
N ALA A 20 -12.97 -23.47 -22.24
CA ALA A 20 -13.47 -23.04 -20.94
C ALA A 20 -12.60 -21.91 -20.38
N ASP A 21 -13.25 -20.89 -19.79
CA ASP A 21 -12.57 -19.78 -19.13
C ASP A 21 -11.98 -20.22 -17.79
N TRP A 22 -10.74 -19.83 -17.53
CA TRP A 22 -10.08 -20.04 -16.24
C TRP A 22 -9.89 -18.70 -15.54
N THR A 23 -9.92 -18.70 -14.21
CA THR A 23 -9.79 -17.47 -13.42
C THR A 23 -8.35 -17.28 -12.92
N GLU A 24 -7.81 -16.07 -13.09
CA GLU A 24 -6.51 -15.69 -12.50
C GLU A 24 -6.64 -15.53 -10.98
N THR A 25 -5.77 -16.18 -10.23
CA THR A 25 -5.63 -15.98 -8.78
C THR A 25 -4.17 -15.74 -8.41
N GLU A 26 -3.93 -14.94 -7.37
CA GLU A 26 -2.56 -14.71 -6.86
C GLU A 26 -1.96 -15.98 -6.26
N PHE A 27 -2.79 -16.72 -5.50
CA PHE A 27 -2.43 -18.01 -4.93
C PHE A 27 -3.43 -19.08 -5.36
N LEU A 28 -2.95 -20.29 -5.59
CA LEU A 28 -3.80 -21.43 -5.92
C LEU A 28 -4.53 -21.90 -4.64
N PRO A 29 -5.87 -21.84 -4.59
CA PRO A 29 -6.62 -22.31 -3.44
C PRO A 29 -6.53 -23.83 -3.33
N TYR A 30 -6.60 -24.35 -2.10
CA TYR A 30 -6.69 -25.80 -1.84
C TYR A 30 -8.10 -26.32 -2.15
N LYS A 31 -8.49 -26.22 -3.42
CA LYS A 31 -9.78 -26.62 -3.97
C LYS A 31 -9.62 -26.95 -5.45
N GLN A 32 -10.29 -28.00 -5.89
CA GLN A 32 -10.41 -28.36 -7.31
C GLN A 32 -11.30 -27.35 -8.03
N THR A 33 -10.67 -26.37 -8.64
CA THR A 33 -11.30 -25.27 -9.36
C THR A 33 -10.42 -24.89 -10.56
N ASP A 34 -11.04 -24.36 -11.61
CA ASP A 34 -10.35 -23.97 -12.85
C ASP A 34 -9.71 -22.59 -12.67
N VAL A 35 -8.54 -22.59 -12.04
CA VAL A 35 -7.78 -21.39 -11.67
C VAL A 35 -6.33 -21.53 -12.09
N TYR A 36 -5.70 -20.40 -12.38
CA TYR A 36 -4.28 -20.32 -12.72
C TYR A 36 -3.62 -19.14 -12.01
N ALA A 37 -2.31 -19.23 -11.83
CA ALA A 37 -1.49 -18.16 -11.28
C ALA A 37 -0.39 -17.78 -12.27
N ILE A 38 -0.07 -16.49 -12.36
CA ILE A 38 1.02 -15.97 -13.18
C ILE A 38 2.14 -15.48 -12.27
N ASP A 39 3.36 -15.94 -12.51
CA ASP A 39 4.54 -15.29 -11.97
C ASP A 39 5.00 -14.18 -12.93
N TYR A 40 4.57 -12.96 -12.64
CA TYR A 40 4.93 -11.76 -13.40
C TYR A 40 6.41 -11.37 -13.23
N ASN A 41 7.08 -11.87 -12.18
CA ASN A 41 8.47 -11.51 -11.86
C ASN A 41 9.49 -12.50 -12.44
N ALA A 42 9.06 -13.68 -12.87
CA ALA A 42 9.89 -14.66 -13.56
C ALA A 42 10.31 -14.18 -14.96
N GLU A 43 11.49 -14.62 -15.40
CA GLU A 43 12.04 -14.33 -16.73
C GLU A 43 12.32 -15.65 -17.46
N PRO A 44 11.50 -16.05 -18.45
CA PRO A 44 10.24 -15.42 -18.90
C PRO A 44 9.10 -15.58 -17.89
N GLN A 45 8.04 -14.78 -18.02
CA GLN A 45 6.85 -14.90 -17.15
C GLN A 45 6.30 -16.33 -17.22
N MET A 46 6.01 -16.91 -16.06
CA MET A 46 5.59 -18.31 -15.96
C MET A 46 4.12 -18.42 -15.59
N LEU A 47 3.36 -19.15 -16.41
CA LEU A 47 2.01 -19.57 -16.08
C LEU A 47 2.05 -20.86 -15.27
N ARG A 48 1.31 -20.91 -14.16
CA ARG A 48 1.21 -22.07 -13.29
C ARG A 48 -0.25 -22.51 -13.16
N PHE A 49 -0.47 -23.80 -13.38
CA PHE A 49 -1.73 -24.48 -13.11
C PHE A 49 -1.67 -25.18 -11.75
N GLY A 50 -2.84 -25.66 -11.30
CA GLY A 50 -2.94 -26.52 -10.13
C GLY A 50 -2.29 -27.88 -10.31
N ASP A 51 -2.25 -28.65 -9.22
CA ASP A 51 -1.73 -30.02 -9.14
C ASP A 51 -2.83 -31.07 -8.92
N GLY A 52 -4.10 -30.67 -9.00
CA GLY A 52 -5.27 -31.52 -8.76
C GLY A 52 -5.69 -31.61 -7.29
N LEU A 53 -4.88 -31.09 -6.36
CA LEU A 53 -5.24 -30.87 -4.95
C LEU A 53 -5.53 -29.38 -4.72
N ALA A 54 -4.61 -28.51 -5.16
CA ALA A 54 -4.76 -27.06 -5.16
C ALA A 54 -4.91 -26.57 -6.61
N GLY A 55 -6.16 -26.34 -7.04
CA GLY A 55 -6.50 -26.05 -8.43
C GLY A 55 -6.50 -27.30 -9.33
N ASN A 56 -7.19 -27.20 -10.45
CA ASN A 56 -7.25 -28.28 -11.44
C ASN A 56 -6.01 -28.31 -12.35
N ILE A 57 -5.65 -29.50 -12.81
CA ILE A 57 -4.66 -29.70 -13.89
C ILE A 57 -5.41 -29.73 -15.22
N PRO A 58 -5.03 -28.90 -16.22
CA PRO A 58 -5.51 -29.04 -17.59
C PRO A 58 -5.28 -30.46 -18.12
N ALA A 59 -6.29 -31.07 -18.73
CA ALA A 59 -6.12 -32.38 -19.35
C ALA A 59 -5.04 -32.32 -20.45
N ALA A 60 -4.17 -33.33 -20.48
CA ALA A 60 -3.09 -33.39 -21.46
C ALA A 60 -3.66 -33.39 -22.89
N GLY A 61 -3.15 -32.48 -23.73
CA GLY A 61 -3.60 -32.31 -25.12
C GLY A 61 -4.68 -31.24 -25.32
N ASN A 62 -5.17 -30.61 -24.26
CA ASN A 62 -6.05 -29.44 -24.41
C ASN A 62 -5.29 -28.24 -25.00
N ASP A 63 -5.96 -27.51 -25.90
CA ASP A 63 -5.46 -26.24 -26.42
C ASP A 63 -5.54 -25.18 -25.31
N ILE A 64 -4.43 -24.47 -25.08
CA ILE A 64 -4.30 -23.41 -24.06
C ILE A 64 -4.10 -22.10 -24.80
N ARG A 65 -5.08 -21.20 -24.68
CA ARG A 65 -5.04 -19.88 -25.32
C ARG A 65 -4.99 -18.81 -24.25
N ALA A 66 -3.90 -18.03 -24.25
CA ALA A 66 -3.72 -16.88 -23.39
C ALA A 66 -3.76 -15.60 -24.23
N SER A 67 -4.65 -14.69 -23.87
CA SER A 67 -4.71 -13.32 -24.39
C SER A 67 -4.23 -12.39 -23.29
N TYR A 68 -3.32 -11.46 -23.59
CA TYR A 68 -2.80 -10.53 -22.59
C TYR A 68 -2.42 -9.20 -23.24
N LEU A 69 -2.47 -8.12 -22.46
CA LEU A 69 -1.92 -6.84 -22.88
C LEU A 69 -0.42 -6.80 -22.62
N SER A 70 0.32 -6.41 -23.65
CA SER A 70 1.76 -6.21 -23.58
C SER A 70 2.06 -4.72 -23.40
N THR A 71 2.87 -4.38 -22.38
CA THR A 71 3.24 -3.01 -22.04
C THR A 71 4.74 -2.80 -22.19
N ALA A 72 5.16 -1.55 -22.40
CA ALA A 72 6.56 -1.14 -22.40
C ALA A 72 6.99 -0.52 -21.05
N GLY A 73 6.24 -0.76 -19.98
CA GLY A 73 6.50 -0.16 -18.66
C GLY A 73 6.49 1.37 -18.71
N LYS A 74 7.48 2.02 -18.08
CA LYS A 74 7.59 3.48 -18.02
C LYS A 74 7.78 4.13 -19.39
N ALA A 75 8.38 3.42 -20.35
CA ALA A 75 8.55 3.91 -21.72
C ALA A 75 7.22 4.06 -22.47
N GLY A 76 6.12 3.45 -21.99
CA GLY A 76 4.78 3.62 -22.54
C GLY A 76 4.07 4.92 -22.14
N ASN A 77 4.64 5.70 -21.20
CA ASN A 77 4.04 6.96 -20.76
C ASN A 77 4.39 8.09 -21.73
N VAL A 78 3.50 8.33 -22.70
CA VAL A 78 3.64 9.39 -23.70
C VAL A 78 2.88 10.67 -23.33
N PRO A 79 3.38 11.86 -23.69
CA PRO A 79 2.69 13.13 -23.46
C PRO A 79 1.37 13.21 -24.25
N ALA A 80 0.50 14.15 -23.89
CA ALA A 80 -0.75 14.39 -24.59
C ALA A 80 -0.50 14.70 -26.07
N GLY A 81 -1.38 14.21 -26.95
CA GLY A 81 -1.27 14.39 -28.40
C GLY A 81 -0.17 13.56 -29.08
N THR A 82 0.37 12.52 -28.45
CA THR A 82 1.37 11.64 -29.10
C THR A 82 0.70 10.50 -29.87
N ILE A 83 -0.40 9.95 -29.35
CA ILE A 83 -1.17 8.90 -30.02
C ILE A 83 -2.16 9.56 -30.98
N VAL A 84 -1.74 9.72 -32.24
CA VAL A 84 -2.52 10.39 -33.29
C VAL A 84 -2.79 9.50 -34.52
N ASP A 85 -2.06 8.40 -34.66
CA ASP A 85 -2.14 7.51 -35.82
C ASP A 85 -2.86 6.20 -35.52
N VAL A 86 -3.53 5.68 -36.56
CA VAL A 86 -4.22 4.37 -36.51
C VAL A 86 -3.37 3.34 -37.25
N VAL A 87 -3.15 2.18 -36.62
CA VAL A 87 -2.39 1.08 -37.26
C VAL A 87 -3.19 0.40 -38.38
N ARG A 88 -4.52 0.51 -38.35
CA ARG A 88 -5.43 -0.05 -39.35
C ARG A 88 -6.53 0.95 -39.68
N ASP A 89 -6.60 1.34 -40.94
CA ASP A 89 -7.67 2.19 -41.44
C ASP A 89 -9.03 1.49 -41.32
N LEU A 90 -10.06 2.26 -40.97
CA LEU A 90 -11.42 1.77 -40.94
C LEU A 90 -11.98 1.76 -42.36
N VAL A 91 -12.12 0.55 -42.93
CA VAL A 91 -12.68 0.37 -44.27
C VAL A 91 -14.12 -0.14 -44.15
N VAL A 92 -15.07 0.63 -44.67
CA VAL A 92 -16.48 0.23 -44.79
C VAL A 92 -16.86 0.27 -46.27
N ALA A 93 -17.37 -0.84 -46.80
CA ALA A 93 -17.79 -0.97 -48.21
C ALA A 93 -16.72 -0.50 -49.22
N PHE A 94 -15.47 -0.95 -49.04
CA PHE A 94 -14.30 -0.59 -49.87
C PHE A 94 -13.91 0.91 -49.85
N THR A 95 -14.46 1.70 -48.94
CA THR A 95 -14.09 3.10 -48.74
C THR A 95 -13.34 3.25 -47.42
N SER A 96 -12.15 3.86 -47.46
CA SER A 96 -11.37 4.18 -46.26
C SER A 96 -11.92 5.44 -45.61
N ILE A 97 -12.20 5.39 -44.31
CA ILE A 97 -12.66 6.53 -43.51
C ILE A 97 -11.45 7.08 -42.74
N GLU A 98 -11.16 8.36 -42.91
CA GLU A 98 -10.12 9.05 -42.15
C GLU A 98 -10.59 9.20 -40.69
N LEU A 99 -9.79 8.66 -39.77
CA LEU A 99 -10.05 8.71 -38.34
C LEU A 99 -9.12 9.75 -37.71
N LEU A 100 -9.71 10.81 -37.15
CA LEU A 100 -8.97 11.75 -36.30
C LEU A 100 -8.94 11.19 -34.88
N ILE A 101 -7.76 10.78 -34.40
CA ILE A 101 -7.55 10.36 -33.02
C ILE A 101 -6.89 11.52 -32.25
N GLU A 102 -7.56 11.96 -31.19
CA GLU A 102 -7.02 12.93 -30.25
C GLU A 102 -6.82 12.28 -28.88
N GLN A 103 -5.63 12.43 -28.32
CA GLN A 103 -5.27 12.01 -26.97
C GLN A 103 -5.17 13.25 -26.06
N PRO A 104 -6.28 13.71 -25.45
CA PRO A 104 -6.32 14.99 -24.73
C PRO A 104 -5.48 14.99 -23.44
N THR A 105 -5.23 13.83 -22.86
CA THR A 105 -4.48 13.67 -21.61
C THR A 105 -3.22 12.84 -21.83
N ARG A 106 -2.19 13.04 -20.99
CA ARG A 106 -0.99 12.20 -21.02
C ARG A 106 -1.34 10.75 -20.72
N SER A 107 -0.63 9.80 -21.33
CA SER A 107 -0.69 8.41 -20.90
C SER A 107 0.04 8.26 -19.56
N SER A 108 -0.56 7.52 -18.63
CA SER A 108 -0.02 7.28 -17.29
C SER A 108 -0.35 5.87 -16.83
N GLY A 109 0.38 5.39 -15.81
CA GLY A 109 0.18 4.06 -15.22
C GLY A 109 1.21 3.02 -15.67
N GLY A 110 2.02 3.32 -16.70
CA GLY A 110 3.19 2.52 -17.02
C GLY A 110 4.27 2.73 -15.96
N ASP A 111 4.67 1.67 -15.28
CA ASP A 111 5.84 1.67 -14.39
C ASP A 111 6.77 0.52 -14.75
N ASP A 112 8.04 0.67 -14.42
CA ASP A 112 9.00 -0.41 -14.61
C ASP A 112 8.85 -1.46 -13.50
N ARG A 113 9.42 -2.64 -13.74
CA ARG A 113 9.43 -3.70 -12.72
C ARG A 113 10.06 -3.19 -11.43
N GLU A 114 9.48 -3.57 -10.29
CA GLU A 114 10.07 -3.20 -9.00
C GLU A 114 11.49 -3.76 -8.85
N GLU A 115 12.39 -2.90 -8.36
CA GLU A 115 13.78 -3.28 -8.12
C GLU A 115 13.92 -4.16 -6.88
N LEU A 116 14.73 -5.22 -6.95
CA LEU A 116 14.97 -6.14 -5.84
C LEU A 116 15.43 -5.44 -4.55
N ALA A 117 16.22 -4.37 -4.66
CA ALA A 117 16.65 -3.58 -3.51
C ALA A 117 15.46 -2.94 -2.77
N LYS A 118 14.49 -2.41 -3.52
CA LYS A 118 13.26 -1.83 -2.98
C LYS A 118 12.37 -2.91 -2.36
N SER A 119 12.20 -4.04 -3.05
CA SER A 119 11.40 -5.15 -2.54
C SER A 119 11.98 -5.73 -1.23
N LYS A 120 13.31 -5.81 -1.08
CA LYS A 120 13.95 -6.27 0.17
C LYS A 120 13.60 -5.41 1.39
N VAL A 121 13.38 -4.12 1.20
CA VAL A 121 12.99 -3.19 2.28
C VAL A 121 11.49 -3.27 2.55
N MET A 122 10.67 -3.42 1.51
CA MET A 122 9.21 -3.42 1.61
C MET A 122 8.61 -4.76 2.10
N ILE A 123 9.10 -5.90 1.59
CA ILE A 123 8.51 -7.23 1.84
C ILE A 123 8.37 -7.55 3.33
N PRO A 124 9.38 -7.33 4.20
CA PRO A 124 9.25 -7.68 5.62
C PRO A 124 8.10 -6.94 6.31
N GLY A 125 7.88 -5.67 5.96
CA GLY A 125 6.77 -4.86 6.51
C GLY A 125 5.41 -5.35 6.03
N TYR A 126 5.30 -5.69 4.74
CA TYR A 126 4.07 -6.26 4.17
C TYR A 126 3.69 -7.61 4.83
N VAL A 127 4.67 -8.51 4.97
CA VAL A 127 4.45 -9.83 5.59
C VAL A 127 4.09 -9.71 7.07
N ALA A 128 4.63 -8.71 7.77
CA ALA A 128 4.25 -8.44 9.16
C ALA A 128 2.79 -7.97 9.29
N ALA A 129 2.29 -7.18 8.33
CA ALA A 129 0.94 -6.63 8.35
C ALA A 129 -0.17 -7.68 8.11
N ARG A 130 0.12 -8.82 7.46
CA ARG A 130 -0.84 -9.92 7.23
C ARG A 130 -2.19 -9.46 6.64
N ASP A 131 -2.16 -8.50 5.72
CA ASP A 131 -3.33 -7.89 5.10
C ASP A 131 -4.30 -7.19 6.07
N VAL A 132 -3.85 -6.84 7.28
CA VAL A 132 -4.64 -6.07 8.27
C VAL A 132 -3.81 -4.90 8.81
N ALA A 133 -4.36 -3.69 8.72
CA ALA A 133 -3.72 -2.51 9.27
C ALA A 133 -4.08 -2.31 10.75
N VAL A 134 -3.15 -2.60 11.67
CA VAL A 134 -3.35 -2.39 13.11
C VAL A 134 -2.33 -1.40 13.67
N THR A 135 -1.06 -1.54 13.31
CA THR A 135 0.02 -0.66 13.75
C THR A 135 0.30 0.43 12.71
N ALA A 136 0.94 1.53 13.13
CA ALA A 136 1.38 2.58 12.20
C ALA A 136 2.29 2.03 11.07
N GLY A 137 3.11 1.02 11.37
CA GLY A 137 3.96 0.35 10.38
C GLY A 137 3.16 -0.46 9.35
N ASP A 138 2.04 -1.04 9.76
CA ASP A 138 1.15 -1.78 8.85
C ASP A 138 0.45 -0.82 7.88
N TYR A 139 -0.05 0.32 8.39
CA TYR A 139 -0.61 1.38 7.56
C TYR A 139 0.39 1.90 6.52
N TYR A 140 1.64 2.13 6.94
CA TYR A 140 2.73 2.52 6.02
C TYR A 140 2.95 1.46 4.93
N SER A 141 3.07 0.20 5.33
CA SER A 141 3.43 -0.89 4.42
C SER A 141 2.31 -1.18 3.41
N LEU A 142 1.06 -1.27 3.87
CA LEU A 142 -0.09 -1.54 3.01
C LEU A 142 -0.40 -0.37 2.07
N ALA A 143 -0.30 0.87 2.56
CA ALA A 143 -0.54 2.03 1.71
C ALA A 143 0.51 2.16 0.61
N ASN A 144 1.80 1.92 0.90
CA ASN A 144 2.86 1.98 -0.12
C ASN A 144 2.86 0.77 -1.07
N ALA A 145 2.28 -0.36 -0.65
CA ALA A 145 2.05 -1.52 -1.52
C ALA A 145 0.88 -1.31 -2.50
N PHE A 146 -0.02 -0.34 -2.24
CA PHE A 146 -1.18 -0.09 -3.09
C PHE A 146 -0.77 0.33 -4.52
N ARG A 147 -1.39 -0.32 -5.50
CA ARG A 147 -1.29 -0.05 -6.94
C ARG A 147 -2.70 -0.16 -7.51
N ASP A 148 -3.14 0.84 -8.25
CA ASP A 148 -4.37 0.78 -9.04
C ASP A 148 -4.13 1.36 -10.43
N ALA A 149 -4.77 0.75 -11.44
CA ALA A 149 -4.62 1.17 -12.83
C ALA A 149 -5.29 2.53 -13.10
N VAL A 150 -6.36 2.85 -12.36
CA VAL A 150 -7.11 4.10 -12.50
C VAL A 150 -6.59 5.18 -11.55
N SER A 151 -6.36 4.81 -10.29
CA SER A 151 -5.99 5.74 -9.21
C SER A 151 -4.48 5.92 -9.04
N GLY A 152 -3.67 5.11 -9.73
CA GLY A 152 -2.22 5.14 -9.66
C GLY A 152 -1.64 4.45 -8.41
N ALA A 153 -0.38 4.77 -8.11
CA ALA A 153 0.33 4.24 -6.95
C ALA A 153 0.48 5.32 -5.87
N VAL A 154 0.53 4.91 -4.60
CA VAL A 154 0.89 5.82 -3.51
C VAL A 154 2.37 6.16 -3.61
N ALA A 155 2.69 7.47 -3.64
CA ALA A 155 4.06 7.94 -3.72
C ALA A 155 4.83 7.68 -2.42
N VAL A 156 4.28 8.17 -1.29
CA VAL A 156 4.73 7.89 0.08
C VAL A 156 3.53 8.09 1.02
N ALA A 157 3.18 7.10 1.82
CA ALA A 157 2.27 7.24 2.96
C ALA A 157 3.07 7.15 4.27
N HIS A 158 2.69 7.92 5.28
CA HIS A 158 3.26 7.84 6.63
C HIS A 158 2.14 7.93 7.67
N ALA A 159 2.07 6.94 8.55
CA ALA A 159 1.15 6.95 9.68
C ALA A 159 1.88 7.47 10.92
N PHE A 160 1.31 8.45 11.60
CA PHE A 160 1.76 8.91 12.90
C PHE A 160 0.58 8.85 13.88
N VAL A 161 0.86 8.44 15.11
CA VAL A 161 -0.14 8.42 16.18
C VAL A 161 0.00 9.72 16.96
N THR A 162 -1.05 10.52 17.03
CA THR A 162 -1.06 11.81 17.74
C THR A 162 -1.10 11.68 19.26
N MET A 163 -1.49 10.53 19.79
CA MET A 163 -1.57 10.24 21.22
C MET A 163 -1.04 8.83 21.47
N SER A 164 0.22 8.70 21.86
CA SER A 164 0.82 7.43 22.25
C SER A 164 0.62 7.23 23.75
N ALA A 165 0.16 6.04 24.15
CA ALA A 165 0.00 5.69 25.56
C ALA A 165 1.30 5.86 26.36
N ALA A 166 2.47 5.70 25.72
CA ALA A 166 3.76 5.93 26.37
C ALA A 166 3.99 7.40 26.71
N ASP A 167 3.70 8.31 25.77
CA ASP A 167 3.87 9.76 25.97
C ASP A 167 2.85 10.26 27.01
N ASP A 168 1.61 9.77 26.97
CA ASP A 168 0.59 10.08 27.97
C ASP A 168 0.97 9.62 29.38
N ILE A 169 1.58 8.44 29.53
CA ILE A 169 2.08 7.96 30.83
C ILE A 169 3.17 8.89 31.36
N THR A 170 4.12 9.30 30.50
CA THR A 170 5.17 10.25 30.93
C THR A 170 4.57 11.59 31.35
N LEU A 171 3.60 12.11 30.59
CA LEU A 171 2.96 13.38 30.89
C LEU A 171 2.13 13.31 32.18
N GLN A 172 1.37 12.23 32.40
CA GLN A 172 0.64 12.01 33.65
C GLN A 172 1.58 11.91 34.86
N SER A 173 2.71 11.22 34.73
CA SER A 173 3.69 11.13 35.81
C SER A 173 4.31 12.48 36.17
N LEU A 174 4.62 13.31 35.17
CA LEU A 174 5.14 14.66 35.37
C LEU A 174 4.10 15.57 36.02
N VAL A 175 2.85 15.52 35.56
CA VAL A 175 1.74 16.30 36.15
C VAL A 175 1.50 15.89 37.60
N THR A 176 1.55 14.58 37.90
CA THR A 176 1.42 14.08 39.28
C THR A 176 2.56 14.60 40.16
N LEU A 177 3.80 14.50 39.69
CA LEU A 177 4.97 15.00 40.41
C LEU A 177 4.89 16.51 40.68
N ILE A 178 4.46 17.30 39.69
CA ILE A 178 4.28 18.74 39.85
C ILE A 178 3.16 19.03 40.87
N SER A 179 2.05 18.29 40.80
CA SER A 179 0.94 18.44 41.74
C SER A 179 1.36 18.15 43.18
N ASP A 180 2.14 17.08 43.39
CA ASP A 180 2.66 16.71 44.70
C ASP A 180 3.63 17.76 45.23
N LEU A 181 4.53 18.27 44.38
CA LEU A 181 5.48 19.33 44.74
C LEU A 181 4.75 20.63 45.14
N VAL A 182 3.75 21.03 44.36
CA VAL A 182 2.94 22.24 44.64
C VAL A 182 2.16 22.07 45.94
N THR A 183 1.61 20.89 46.19
CA THR A 183 0.86 20.61 47.42
C THR A 183 1.80 20.61 48.65
N GLY A 184 2.99 20.03 48.53
CA GLY A 184 4.01 20.06 49.58
C GLY A 184 4.49 21.48 49.90
N LEU A 185 4.79 22.28 48.86
CA LEU A 185 5.18 23.67 49.05
C LEU A 185 4.07 24.49 49.70
N ALA A 186 2.81 24.25 49.34
CA ALA A 186 1.66 24.91 49.97
C ALA A 186 1.54 24.55 51.47
N SER A 187 1.82 23.30 51.85
CA SER A 187 1.84 22.92 53.28
C SER A 187 3.00 23.54 54.05
N ASP A 188 4.18 23.64 53.44
CA ASP A 188 5.36 24.24 54.08
C ASP A 188 5.14 25.74 54.33
N VAL A 189 4.60 26.46 53.34
CA VAL A 189 4.24 27.88 53.48
C VAL A 189 3.18 28.09 54.57
N ALA A 190 2.18 27.20 54.65
CA ALA A 190 1.16 27.27 55.68
C ALA A 190 1.74 27.04 57.10
N ALA A 191 2.68 26.11 57.24
CA ALA A 191 3.39 25.88 58.50
C ALA A 191 4.23 27.09 58.92
N GLU A 192 5.03 27.65 58.00
CA GLU A 192 5.87 28.81 58.29
C GLU A 192 5.03 30.06 58.62
N THR A 193 3.90 30.25 57.96
CA THR A 193 2.96 31.33 58.28
C THR A 193 2.36 31.17 59.70
N ALA A 194 2.06 29.93 60.10
CA ALA A 194 1.57 29.64 61.44
C ALA A 194 2.64 29.91 62.51
N ASP A 195 3.90 29.53 62.25
CA ASP A 195 5.03 29.80 63.13
C ASP A 195 5.28 31.31 63.28
N ILE A 196 5.22 32.09 62.19
CA ILE A 196 5.34 33.56 62.23
C ILE A 196 4.21 34.16 63.07
N THR A 197 2.97 33.74 62.85
CA THR A 197 1.81 34.26 63.59
C THR A 197 1.92 33.95 65.08
N ALA A 198 2.43 32.76 65.45
CA ALA A 198 2.69 32.39 66.83
C ALA A 198 3.80 33.24 67.47
N ALA A 199 4.88 33.52 66.72
CA ALA A 199 5.96 34.39 67.17
C ALA A 199 5.48 35.84 67.38
N GLU A 200 4.69 36.39 66.47
CA GLU A 200 4.09 37.72 66.61
C GLU A 200 3.19 37.82 67.84
N ALA A 201 2.36 36.81 68.10
CA ALA A 201 1.51 36.75 69.29
C ALA A 201 2.32 36.69 70.60
N ALA A 202 3.42 35.95 70.62
CA ALA A 202 4.32 35.87 71.76
C ALA A 202 4.97 37.24 72.06
N ILE A 203 5.51 37.91 71.04
CA ILE A 203 6.11 39.25 71.17
C ILE A 203 5.09 40.27 71.68
N ALA A 204 3.86 40.25 71.17
CA ALA A 204 2.80 41.15 71.63
C ALA A 204 2.47 40.97 73.11
N SER A 205 2.63 39.77 73.66
CA SER A 205 2.35 39.48 75.08
C SER A 205 3.46 39.94 76.04
N GLU A 206 4.69 40.13 75.56
CA GLU A 206 5.86 40.52 76.37
C GLU A 206 6.03 42.05 76.47
N VAL A 207 5.35 42.82 75.60
CA VAL A 207 5.42 44.29 75.52
C VAL A 207 4.34 44.99 76.37
N VAL A 208 3.50 44.24 77.11
CA VAL A 208 2.45 44.74 78.02
C VAL A 208 2.85 44.56 79.48
#